data_AF-A0A4C1YSM5-F1
#
_entry.id   AF-A0A4C1YSM5-F1
#
_cell.length_a   1.000
_cell.length_b   1.000
_cell.length_c   1.000
_cell.angle_alpha   90.00
_cell.angle_beta   90.00
_cell.angle_gamma   90.00
#
_symmetry.space_group_name_H-M   'P 1'
#
loop_
_entity.id
_entity.type
_entity.pdbx_description
1 polymer ?
#
loop_
_entity_poly.entity_id
_entity_poly.type
_entity_poly.pdbx_seq_one_letter_code
_entity_poly.pdbx_strand_id
1 'polypeptide(L)'
;MATRKLLMAVFSRRTLATHSLTGKASPAFLSKPAKLCLDPEKVADIVMTVTANSHVKGSLVRSAITTKCADENKMLKLQMQKKQRTLEASAADKDLQEGAAAEVTSE
;
A
#
# COMPACT_ATOMS: atom_id res chain seq x y z
N MET A 1 0.15 -9.89 -16.22
CA MET A 1 -0.05 -8.54 -16.78
C MET A 1 1.24 -7.75 -16.75
N ALA A 2 1.73 -7.30 -17.91
CA ALA A 2 3.01 -6.59 -18.06
C ALA A 2 3.05 -5.25 -17.29
N THR A 3 2.01 -4.43 -17.40
CA THR A 3 1.92 -3.11 -16.72
C THR A 3 2.11 -3.20 -15.21
N ARG A 4 1.51 -4.21 -14.56
CA ARG A 4 1.60 -4.37 -13.10
C ARG A 4 3.00 -4.74 -12.62
N LYS A 5 3.74 -5.52 -13.42
CA LYS A 5 5.15 -5.86 -13.12
C LYS A 5 6.05 -4.65 -13.32
N LEU A 6 5.86 -3.90 -14.42
CA LEU A 6 6.62 -2.68 -14.69
C LEU A 6 6.40 -1.62 -13.60
N LEU A 7 5.17 -1.43 -13.14
CA LEU A 7 4.87 -0.50 -12.03
C LEU A 7 5.61 -0.84 -10.74
N MET A 8 5.77 -2.13 -10.42
CA MET A 8 6.50 -2.57 -9.23
C MET A 8 8.02 -2.45 -9.38
N ALA A 9 8.54 -2.35 -10.61
CA ALA A 9 9.94 -2.09 -10.88
C ALA A 9 10.26 -0.59 -10.84
N VAL A 10 9.33 0.27 -11.32
CA VAL A 10 9.52 1.73 -11.38
C VAL A 10 9.18 2.41 -10.05
N PHE A 11 8.17 1.92 -9.33
CA PHE A 11 7.70 2.50 -8.08
C PHE A 11 7.80 1.52 -6.91
N SER A 12 8.14 2.05 -5.73
CA SER A 12 8.07 1.25 -4.51
C SER A 12 6.63 0.85 -4.18
N ARG A 13 6.45 -0.29 -3.50
CA ARG A 13 5.11 -0.73 -3.02
C ARG A 13 4.44 0.34 -2.14
N ARG A 14 5.21 1.03 -1.31
CA ARG A 14 4.71 2.12 -0.46
C ARG A 14 4.19 3.29 -1.30
N THR A 15 4.93 3.67 -2.34
CA THR A 15 4.50 4.73 -3.28
C THR A 15 3.20 4.34 -3.96
N LEU A 16 3.10 3.12 -4.50
CA LEU A 16 1.89 2.61 -5.14
C LEU A 16 0.67 2.54 -4.20
N ALA A 17 0.88 2.27 -2.91
CA ALA A 17 -0.20 2.22 -1.92
C ALA A 17 -0.73 3.62 -1.53
N THR A 18 0.17 4.60 -1.45
CA THR A 18 -0.10 5.95 -0.92
C THR A 18 -0.46 6.97 -2.01
N HIS A 19 -0.03 6.74 -3.25
CA HIS A 19 -0.26 7.63 -4.38
C HIS A 19 -1.42 7.12 -5.26
N SER A 20 -1.83 7.95 -6.20
CA SER A 20 -2.85 7.66 -7.21
C SER A 20 -2.46 8.29 -8.55
N LEU A 21 -3.17 7.94 -9.62
CA LEU A 21 -2.86 8.45 -10.95
C LEU A 21 -2.96 9.98 -11.05
N THR A 22 -3.93 10.60 -10.38
CA THR A 22 -4.22 12.04 -10.53
C THR A 22 -4.09 12.84 -9.24
N GLY A 23 -3.94 12.17 -8.09
CA GLY A 23 -3.94 12.83 -6.78
C GLY A 23 -5.30 13.40 -6.34
N LYS A 24 -6.37 13.20 -7.12
CA LYS A 24 -7.69 13.76 -6.80
C LYS A 24 -8.41 12.90 -5.76
N ALA A 25 -9.15 13.55 -4.86
CA ALA A 25 -10.09 12.86 -3.98
C ALA A 25 -11.17 12.18 -4.84
N SER A 26 -11.57 10.97 -4.44
CA SER A 26 -12.65 10.28 -5.13
C SER A 26 -13.97 10.97 -4.80
N PRO A 27 -14.79 11.34 -5.81
CA PRO A 27 -16.11 11.94 -5.56
C PRO A 27 -17.02 11.07 -4.70
N ALA A 28 -16.85 9.74 -4.76
CA ALA A 28 -17.61 8.78 -3.97
C ALA A 28 -17.18 8.70 -2.49
N PHE A 29 -16.05 9.32 -2.12
CA PHE A 29 -15.48 9.26 -0.77
C PHE A 29 -15.03 10.65 -0.31
N LEU A 30 -15.97 11.59 -0.15
CA LEU A 30 -15.68 12.97 0.27
C LEU A 30 -14.99 13.06 1.64
N SER A 31 -15.21 12.09 2.54
CA SER A 31 -14.61 12.08 3.88
C SER A 31 -13.16 11.61 3.92
N LYS A 32 -12.59 11.14 2.80
CA LYS A 32 -11.23 10.62 2.75
C LYS A 32 -10.28 11.67 2.16
N PRO A 33 -9.10 11.88 2.78
CA PRO A 33 -8.12 12.80 2.23
C PRO A 33 -7.66 12.35 0.85
N ALA A 34 -7.33 13.34 0.02
CA ALA A 34 -6.77 13.10 -1.31
C ALA A 34 -5.42 12.37 -1.19
N LYS A 35 -5.18 11.43 -2.11
CA LYS A 35 -3.87 10.77 -2.23
C LYS A 35 -2.89 11.68 -2.96
N LEU A 36 -1.60 11.45 -2.79
CA LEU A 36 -0.58 12.08 -3.64
C LEU A 36 -0.70 11.58 -5.10
N CYS A 37 -0.17 12.34 -6.06
CA CYS A 37 -0.12 11.93 -7.46
C CYS A 37 1.19 11.18 -7.76
N LEU A 38 1.12 10.13 -8.56
CA LEU A 38 2.32 9.52 -9.13
C LEU A 38 3.04 10.54 -10.00
N ASP A 39 4.37 10.38 -10.10
CA ASP A 39 5.22 11.18 -10.97
C ASP A 39 4.68 11.13 -12.43
N PRO A 40 4.19 12.27 -12.95
CA PRO A 40 3.50 12.30 -14.24
C PRO A 40 4.42 11.93 -15.41
N GLU A 41 5.73 12.21 -15.32
CA GLU A 41 6.70 11.87 -16.36
C GLU A 41 6.88 10.35 -16.43
N LYS A 42 7.13 9.70 -15.28
CA LYS A 42 7.21 8.23 -15.21
C LYS A 42 5.93 7.55 -15.65
N VAL A 43 4.77 8.11 -15.34
CA VAL A 43 3.48 7.58 -15.81
C VAL A 43 3.36 7.68 -17.32
N ALA A 44 3.75 8.81 -17.92
CA ALA A 44 3.74 9.00 -19.36
C ALA A 44 4.63 7.98 -20.07
N ASP A 45 5.86 7.77 -19.56
CA ASP A 45 6.80 6.80 -20.11
C ASP A 45 6.28 5.36 -20.03
N ILE A 46 5.67 4.99 -18.90
CA ILE A 46 5.05 3.67 -18.72
C ILE A 46 3.91 3.49 -19.72
N VAL A 47 3.05 4.50 -19.90
CA VAL A 47 1.95 4.43 -20.86
C VAL A 47 2.52 4.27 -22.26
N MET A 48 3.43 5.13 -22.70
CA MET A 48 4.05 5.07 -24.02
C MET A 48 4.68 3.71 -24.29
N THR A 49 5.52 3.23 -23.37
CA THR A 49 6.24 1.95 -23.47
C THR A 49 5.27 0.78 -23.59
N VAL A 50 4.24 0.72 -22.75
CA VAL A 50 3.27 -0.38 -22.78
C VAL A 50 2.39 -0.32 -24.03
N THR A 51 1.98 0.87 -24.47
CA THR A 51 1.17 1.01 -25.68
C THR A 51 1.96 0.63 -26.93
N ALA A 52 3.25 0.99 -27.01
CA ALA A 52 4.12 0.66 -28.13
C ALA A 52 4.42 -0.86 -28.21
N ASN A 53 4.68 -1.50 -27.08
CA ASN A 53 5.06 -2.92 -27.05
C ASN A 53 3.86 -3.89 -27.07
N SER A 54 2.68 -3.46 -26.62
CA SER A 54 1.52 -4.36 -26.43
C SER A 54 0.30 -3.98 -27.27
N HIS A 55 0.38 -2.94 -28.10
CA HIS A 55 -0.74 -2.47 -28.97
C HIS A 55 -2.05 -2.21 -28.20
N VAL A 56 -1.96 -1.88 -26.91
CA VAL A 56 -3.10 -1.57 -26.06
C VAL A 56 -3.39 -0.07 -26.05
N LYS A 57 -4.64 0.32 -25.79
CA LYS A 57 -5.00 1.73 -25.63
C LYS A 57 -4.46 2.28 -24.32
N GLY A 58 -3.95 3.52 -24.33
CA GLY A 58 -3.46 4.19 -23.13
C GLY A 58 -4.50 4.33 -22.01
N SER A 59 -5.79 4.38 -22.34
CA SER A 59 -6.88 4.33 -21.35
C SER A 59 -6.88 3.03 -20.53
N LEU A 60 -6.62 1.89 -21.17
CA LEU A 60 -6.54 0.59 -20.49
C LEU A 60 -5.32 0.51 -19.58
N VAL A 61 -4.18 1.06 -20.02
CA VAL A 61 -2.97 1.17 -19.21
C VAL A 61 -3.23 2.03 -17.96
N ARG A 62 -3.85 3.21 -18.13
CA ARG A 62 -4.23 4.10 -17.03
C ARG A 62 -5.22 3.46 -16.06
N SER A 63 -6.17 2.68 -16.56
CA SER A 63 -7.08 1.89 -15.73
C SER A 63 -6.31 0.83 -14.92
N ALA A 64 -5.38 0.11 -15.54
CA ALA A 64 -4.54 -0.88 -14.86
C ALA A 64 -3.66 -0.25 -13.78
N ILE A 65 -3.12 0.97 -14.00
CA ILE A 65 -2.37 1.74 -13.00
C ILE A 65 -3.28 2.05 -11.80
N THR A 66 -4.49 2.56 -12.05
CA THR A 66 -5.46 2.92 -11.00
C THR A 66 -5.81 1.72 -10.13
N THR A 67 -6.15 0.58 -10.75
CA THR A 67 -6.46 -0.65 -10.03
C THR A 67 -5.26 -1.16 -9.24
N LYS A 68 -4.04 -1.08 -9.78
CA LYS A 68 -2.84 -1.50 -9.07
C LYS A 68 -2.58 -0.65 -7.82
N CYS A 69 -2.78 0.67 -7.89
CA CYS A 69 -2.63 1.54 -6.71
C CYS A 69 -3.70 1.24 -5.65
N ALA A 70 -4.92 0.88 -6.08
CA ALA A 70 -5.98 0.44 -5.16
C ALA A 70 -5.63 -0.88 -4.47
N ASP A 71 -5.09 -1.85 -5.21
CA ASP A 71 -4.66 -3.15 -4.68
C ASP A 71 -3.55 -2.99 -3.63
N GLU A 72 -2.50 -2.22 -3.94
CA GLU A 72 -1.40 -1.99 -2.99
C GLU A 72 -1.87 -1.25 -1.72
N ASN A 73 -2.82 -0.33 -1.84
CA ASN A 73 -3.43 0.32 -0.68
C ASN A 73 -4.21 -0.67 0.21
N LYS A 74 -4.99 -1.57 -0.41
CA LYS A 74 -5.71 -2.62 0.31
C LYS A 74 -4.72 -3.56 1.01
N MET A 75 -3.65 -3.96 0.32
CA MET A 75 -2.62 -4.83 0.87
C MET A 75 -1.86 -4.18 2.04
N LEU A 76 -1.51 -2.89 1.91
CA LEU A 76 -0.86 -2.14 3.00
C LEU A 76 -1.74 -2.11 4.26
N LYS A 77 -3.04 -1.86 4.11
CA LYS A 77 -3.98 -1.86 5.25
C LYS A 77 -4.09 -3.24 5.90
N LEU A 78 -4.18 -4.32 5.10
CA LEU A 78 -4.22 -5.69 5.62
C LEU A 78 -2.94 -6.04 6.38
N GLN A 79 -1.78 -5.61 5.88
CA GLN A 79 -0.49 -5.81 6.55
C GLN A 79 -0.40 -5.04 7.87
N MET A 80 -0.87 -3.79 7.91
CA MET A 80 -0.91 -2.99 9.14
C MET A 80 -1.82 -3.63 10.20
N GLN A 81 -3.01 -4.09 9.80
CA GLN A 81 -3.92 -4.79 10.71
C GLN A 81 -3.33 -6.11 11.22
N LYS A 82 -2.65 -6.88 10.37
CA LYS A 82 -1.96 -8.11 10.79
C LYS A 82 -0.83 -7.80 11.79
N LYS A 83 -0.03 -6.76 11.50
CA LYS A 83 1.06 -6.33 12.38
C LYS A 83 0.54 -5.89 13.75
N GLN A 84 -0.56 -5.12 13.79
CA GLN A 84 -1.19 -4.68 15.04
C GLN A 84 -1.60 -5.88 15.90
N ARG A 85 -2.30 -6.86 15.32
CA ARG A 85 -2.72 -8.07 16.05
C ARG A 85 -1.54 -8.89 16.59
N THR A 86 -0.47 -9.02 15.81
CA THR A 86 0.74 -9.73 16.28
C THR A 86 1.44 -8.99 17.41
N LEU A 87 1.50 -7.65 17.34
CA LEU A 87 2.07 -6.83 18.40
C LEU A 87 1.25 -6.93 19.69
N GLU A 88 -0.08 -6.85 19.60
CA GLU A 88 -0.99 -7.01 20.75
C GLU A 88 -0.90 -8.40 21.37
N ALA A 89 -0.84 -9.46 20.56
CA ALA A 89 -0.63 -10.82 21.05
C ALA A 89 0.72 -10.97 21.77
N SER A 90 1.79 -10.40 21.22
CA SER A 90 3.12 -10.45 21.84
C SER A 90 3.28 -9.55 23.07
N ALA A 91 2.40 -8.56 23.25
CA ALA A 91 2.36 -7.74 24.45
C ALA A 91 1.62 -8.48 25.58
N ALA A 92 0.49 -9.13 25.27
CA ALA A 92 -0.28 -9.92 26.23
C ALA A 92 0.51 -11.11 26.83
N ASP A 93 1.43 -11.71 26.08
CA ASP A 93 2.33 -12.75 26.61
C ASP A 93 3.41 -12.21 27.57
N LYS A 94 3.75 -10.91 27.50
CA LYS A 94 4.75 -10.29 28.39
C LYS A 94 4.18 -9.92 29.76
N ASP A 95 2.91 -9.54 29.82
CA ASP A 95 2.23 -9.19 31.08
C ASP A 95 2.11 -10.37 32.06
N LEU A 96 2.23 -11.61 31.60
CA LEU A 96 2.18 -12.80 32.46
C LEU A 96 3.55 -13.18 33.07
N GLN A 97 4.66 -12.69 32.50
CA GLN A 97 6.01 -13.05 32.95
C GLN A 97 6.63 -12.04 33.93
N GLU A 98 6.07 -10.83 34.04
CA GLU A 98 6.52 -9.80 34.99
C GLU A 98 5.89 -9.94 36.41
N GLY A 99 4.89 -10.82 36.57
CA GLY A 99 4.22 -11.09 37.84
C GLY A 99 4.93 -12.08 38.79
N ALA A 100 6.04 -12.70 38.40
CA ALA A 100 6.70 -13.74 39.18
C ALA A 100 7.93 -13.26 40.00
N ALA A 101 8.31 -11.98 39.93
CA ALA A 101 9.52 -11.46 40.59
C ALA A 101 9.28 -10.77 41.95
N ALA A 102 8.05 -10.73 42.46
CA ALA A 102 7.70 -9.92 43.65
C ALA A 102 7.48 -10.70 44.96
N GLU A 103 7.70 -12.03 45.00
CA GLU A 103 7.42 -12.83 46.21
C GLU A 103 8.67 -13.55 46.77
N VAL A 104 9.75 -12.81 47.05
CA VAL A 104 10.84 -13.28 47.95
C VAL A 104 11.42 -12.12 48.76
N THR A 105 10.63 -11.55 49.68
CA THR A 105 11.13 -10.82 50.85
C THR A 105 10.08 -10.85 51.94
N SER A 106 10.21 -11.76 52.89
CA SER A 106 10.14 -11.45 54.32
C SER A 106 10.44 -12.71 55.14
N GLU A 107 11.20 -12.47 56.20
CA GLU A 107 11.81 -13.37 57.19
C GLU A 107 10.85 -14.27 57.97
#